data_AF-A0A7K3BGH6-F1
#
_entry.id   AF-A0A7K3BGH6-F1
#
_cell.length_a   1.000
_cell.length_b   1.000
_cell.length_c   1.000
_cell.angle_alpha   90.00
_cell.angle_beta   90.00
_cell.angle_gamma   90.00
#
_symmetry.space_group_name_H-M   'P 1'
#
loop_
_entity.id
_entity.type
_entity.pdbx_description
1 polymer ?
#
loop_
_entity_poly.entity_id
_entity_poly.type
_entity_poly.pdbx_seq_one_letter_code
_entity_poly.pdbx_strand_id
1 'polypeptide(L)'
;MRSFALHAGSMFDGYTLSGPATVYVSGDRIVRVDRTGGLPADGSEVIDFGASACLLPGLIDTHVHLAFDAGTDPVTSLASTSDGDLLTHMRTAARSALLAGITTVRDLGDRGYLLLDLVEEMSVHPELGPEILAAGPPLTTPGGHCHFFGGEVEGTEALRAAVRRRHARGCGVVKIMASGGHMTPGSVPPHASQYSLDDLRTVVDEAHRLGLPVAAHAHGVQAIRDAVEAGVDSVEHVSFLTGHGMAADPGLVDAIVAKGTFVSLTLGLDPEEHMRLPKPQADYVNAVMDTYGTLHKHGANVVIGSDAGIGPAKPHDVLPHGVANLALLGVAPLDALRSMTSSAARLCRVEGRKGRISAGADADLLVVDGDLEHDPSAVLDVRAVFRAGTRVR
;
A
#
# COMPACT_ATOMS: atom_id res chain seq x y z
N MET A 1 -4.11 -31.17 -4.73
CA MET A 1 -4.25 -29.82 -4.13
C MET A 1 -4.56 -30.02 -2.66
N ARG A 2 -3.89 -29.31 -1.75
CA ARG A 2 -4.20 -29.38 -0.31
C ARG A 2 -5.54 -28.70 -0.06
N SER A 3 -6.41 -29.30 0.74
CA SER A 3 -7.70 -28.72 1.10
C SER A 3 -7.86 -28.77 2.62
N PHE A 4 -8.28 -27.66 3.21
CA PHE A 4 -8.47 -27.51 4.65
C PHE A 4 -9.53 -26.45 4.93
N ALA A 5 -10.02 -26.41 6.16
CA ALA A 5 -10.93 -25.39 6.66
C ALA A 5 -10.27 -24.62 7.81
N LEU A 6 -10.43 -23.30 7.84
CA LEU A 6 -10.05 -22.44 8.96
C LEU A 6 -11.30 -22.06 9.74
N HIS A 7 -11.30 -22.31 11.04
CA HIS A 7 -12.39 -21.93 11.93
C HIS A 7 -11.92 -20.87 12.94
N ALA A 8 -12.76 -19.85 13.17
CA ALA A 8 -12.50 -18.81 14.17
C ALA A 8 -13.80 -18.27 14.77
N GLY A 9 -13.67 -17.67 15.97
CA GLY A 9 -14.79 -17.08 16.71
C GLY A 9 -15.41 -15.86 16.05
N SER A 10 -14.69 -15.17 15.17
CA SER A 10 -15.21 -14.08 14.34
C SER A 10 -14.52 -14.00 12.98
N MET A 11 -15.11 -13.25 12.06
CA MET A 11 -14.53 -13.01 10.74
C MET A 11 -14.88 -11.61 10.25
N PHE A 12 -13.86 -10.86 9.83
CA PHE A 12 -14.03 -9.67 9.03
C PHE A 12 -13.78 -10.01 7.55
N ASP A 13 -14.82 -9.88 6.72
CA ASP A 13 -14.76 -10.35 5.33
C ASP A 13 -14.18 -9.35 4.32
N GLY A 14 -13.56 -8.27 4.82
CA GLY A 14 -13.14 -7.12 4.03
C GLY A 14 -14.14 -5.95 4.05
N TYR A 15 -15.38 -6.17 4.50
CA TYR A 15 -16.37 -5.10 4.67
C TYR A 15 -17.04 -5.14 6.04
N THR A 16 -17.42 -6.31 6.51
CA THR A 16 -18.26 -6.47 7.71
C THR A 16 -17.64 -7.49 8.64
N LEU A 17 -17.77 -7.23 9.94
CA LEU A 17 -17.50 -8.22 10.96
C LEU A 17 -18.74 -9.11 11.13
N SER A 18 -18.50 -10.40 11.30
CA SER A 18 -19.51 -11.39 11.65
C SER A 18 -19.00 -12.30 12.77
N GLY A 19 -19.92 -13.03 13.40
CA GLY A 19 -19.61 -14.04 14.40
C GLY A 19 -18.86 -15.25 13.84
N PRO A 20 -18.93 -16.41 14.51
CA PRO A 20 -18.13 -17.57 14.17
C PRO A 20 -18.27 -17.97 12.70
N ALA A 21 -17.15 -18.26 12.06
CA ALA A 21 -17.11 -18.60 10.64
C ALA A 21 -16.08 -19.69 10.33
N THR A 22 -16.33 -20.41 9.24
CA THR A 22 -15.44 -21.45 8.72
C THR A 22 -15.14 -21.17 7.25
N VAL A 23 -13.87 -20.96 6.92
CA VAL A 23 -13.38 -20.65 5.57
C VAL A 23 -12.72 -21.89 4.97
N TYR A 24 -13.23 -22.35 3.83
CA TYR A 24 -12.76 -23.56 3.16
C TYR A 24 -11.80 -23.18 2.05
N VAL A 25 -10.61 -23.74 2.09
CA VAL A 25 -9.51 -23.48 1.15
C VAL A 25 -9.21 -24.74 0.36
N SER A 26 -8.97 -24.59 -0.94
CA SER A 26 -8.46 -25.65 -1.81
C SER A 26 -7.36 -25.09 -2.71
N GLY A 27 -6.13 -25.55 -2.48
CA GLY A 27 -4.94 -24.93 -3.06
C GLY A 27 -4.85 -23.45 -2.68
N ASP A 28 -4.79 -22.58 -3.68
CA ASP A 28 -4.60 -21.14 -3.57
C ASP A 28 -5.92 -20.34 -3.56
N ARG A 29 -7.06 -21.01 -3.41
CA ARG A 29 -8.40 -20.39 -3.50
C ARG A 29 -9.27 -20.70 -2.29
N ILE A 30 -10.07 -19.71 -1.91
CA ILE A 30 -11.21 -19.89 -1.03
C ILE A 30 -12.35 -20.49 -1.85
N VAL A 31 -12.80 -21.70 -1.52
CA VAL A 31 -13.87 -22.39 -2.26
C VAL A 31 -15.25 -22.20 -1.63
N ARG A 32 -15.30 -21.93 -0.32
CA ARG A 32 -16.56 -21.72 0.42
C ARG A 32 -16.31 -20.94 1.71
N VAL A 33 -17.31 -20.16 2.12
CA VAL A 33 -17.34 -19.49 3.42
C VAL A 33 -18.64 -19.86 4.12
N ASP A 34 -18.55 -20.47 5.28
CA ASP A 34 -19.68 -20.78 6.15
C ASP A 34 -19.74 -19.75 7.29
N ARG A 35 -20.82 -18.97 7.34
CA ARG A 35 -21.02 -17.91 8.33
C ARG A 35 -21.86 -18.33 9.53
N THR A 36 -22.22 -19.61 9.60
CA THR A 36 -22.97 -20.18 10.73
C THR A 36 -22.07 -20.63 11.87
N GLY A 37 -20.75 -20.72 11.63
CA GLY A 37 -19.78 -21.29 12.57
C GLY A 37 -19.76 -22.82 12.58
N GLY A 38 -20.47 -23.47 11.67
CA GLY A 38 -20.46 -24.93 11.56
C GLY A 38 -19.07 -25.46 11.21
N LEU A 39 -18.63 -26.49 11.94
CA LEU A 39 -17.47 -27.30 11.55
C LEU A 39 -17.85 -28.24 10.39
N PRO A 40 -16.91 -28.58 9.49
CA PRO A 40 -17.16 -29.53 8.41
C PRO A 40 -17.58 -30.89 8.97
N ALA A 41 -18.75 -31.39 8.55
CA ALA A 41 -19.24 -32.73 8.91
C ALA A 41 -18.63 -33.84 8.04
N ASP A 42 -17.88 -33.49 7.00
CA ASP A 42 -17.32 -34.37 5.98
C ASP A 42 -15.91 -34.91 6.29
N GLY A 43 -15.36 -34.59 7.47
CA GLY A 43 -14.03 -35.02 7.90
C GLY A 43 -12.87 -34.24 7.28
N SER A 44 -13.12 -33.08 6.67
CA SER A 44 -12.08 -32.15 6.20
C SER A 44 -11.09 -31.79 7.31
N GLU A 45 -9.80 -31.56 6.96
CA GLU A 45 -8.80 -31.01 7.89
C GLU A 45 -9.28 -29.64 8.39
N VAL A 46 -9.46 -29.48 9.70
CA VAL A 46 -9.85 -28.20 10.32
C VAL A 46 -8.70 -27.67 11.15
N ILE A 47 -8.34 -26.42 10.89
CA ILE A 47 -7.46 -25.63 11.74
C ILE A 47 -8.37 -24.67 12.52
N ASP A 48 -8.63 -25.02 13.77
CA ASP A 48 -9.46 -24.23 14.69
C ASP A 48 -8.58 -23.27 15.50
N PHE A 49 -8.81 -21.96 15.36
CA PHE A 49 -8.09 -20.92 16.10
C PHE A 49 -8.80 -20.50 17.40
N GLY A 50 -9.99 -21.03 17.67
CA GLY A 50 -10.77 -20.79 18.87
C GLY A 50 -11.58 -19.50 18.85
N ALA A 51 -12.32 -19.29 19.93
CA ALA A 51 -13.32 -18.23 20.04
C ALA A 51 -12.75 -16.80 20.10
N SER A 52 -11.49 -16.62 20.52
CA SER A 52 -10.82 -15.31 20.59
C SER A 52 -10.25 -14.84 19.25
N ALA A 53 -10.15 -15.74 18.27
CA ALA A 53 -9.54 -15.42 16.99
C ALA A 53 -10.53 -14.74 16.02
N CYS A 54 -9.99 -13.84 15.20
CA CYS A 54 -10.68 -13.23 14.07
C CYS A 54 -9.96 -13.57 12.76
N LEU A 55 -10.72 -14.02 11.75
CA LEU A 55 -10.25 -14.21 10.37
C LEU A 55 -10.44 -12.96 9.53
N LEU A 56 -9.41 -12.56 8.79
CA LEU A 56 -9.41 -11.41 7.89
C LEU A 56 -8.79 -11.78 6.53
N PRO A 57 -9.15 -11.09 5.43
CA PRO A 57 -8.32 -11.15 4.24
C PRO A 57 -6.92 -10.61 4.57
N GLY A 58 -5.90 -11.12 3.89
CA GLY A 58 -4.55 -10.59 4.02
C GLY A 58 -4.51 -9.09 3.70
N LEU A 59 -3.67 -8.36 4.43
CA LEU A 59 -3.56 -6.91 4.29
C LEU A 59 -2.86 -6.55 2.97
N ILE A 60 -3.18 -5.36 2.47
CA ILE A 60 -2.65 -4.79 1.23
C ILE A 60 -2.00 -3.45 1.54
N ASP A 61 -0.67 -3.37 1.39
CA ASP A 61 0.03 -2.09 1.45
C ASP A 61 0.01 -1.40 0.09
N THR A 62 -0.57 -0.22 0.03
CA THR A 62 -0.74 0.50 -1.24
C THR A 62 0.45 1.38 -1.60
N HIS A 63 1.44 1.51 -0.72
CA HIS A 63 2.63 2.33 -0.96
C HIS A 63 3.79 1.79 -0.13
N VAL A 64 4.73 1.10 -0.76
CA VAL A 64 5.97 0.64 -0.10
C VAL A 64 7.17 0.88 -1.02
N HIS A 65 8.36 0.87 -0.42
CA HIS A 65 9.65 0.79 -1.10
C HIS A 65 10.51 -0.32 -0.47
N LEU A 66 10.43 -1.52 -1.04
CA LEU A 66 11.23 -2.68 -0.61
C LEU A 66 12.73 -2.46 -0.83
N ALA A 67 13.10 -1.59 -1.77
CA ALA A 67 14.48 -1.27 -2.07
C ALA A 67 15.15 -0.38 -1.00
N PHE A 68 14.38 0.36 -0.21
CA PHE A 68 14.95 1.12 0.90
C PHE A 68 15.07 0.25 2.16
N ASP A 69 16.07 0.54 2.99
CA ASP A 69 16.47 -0.29 4.12
C ASP A 69 15.81 0.06 5.46
N ALA A 70 14.91 1.04 5.47
CA ALA A 70 14.35 1.63 6.69
C ALA A 70 15.43 2.18 7.65
N GLY A 71 16.64 2.45 7.15
CA GLY A 71 17.73 3.08 7.90
C GLY A 71 17.55 4.59 8.05
N THR A 72 18.50 5.24 8.70
CA THR A 72 18.47 6.71 8.91
C THR A 72 18.81 7.51 7.65
N ASP A 73 19.49 6.90 6.68
CA ASP A 73 19.80 7.48 5.37
C ASP A 73 19.63 6.43 4.24
N PRO A 74 18.38 6.04 3.95
CA PRO A 74 18.10 4.94 3.04
C PRO A 74 18.49 5.27 1.59
N VAL A 75 18.57 6.55 1.22
CA VAL A 75 18.96 6.98 -0.13
C VAL A 75 20.45 6.77 -0.35
N THR A 76 21.30 7.19 0.58
CA THR A 76 22.74 6.92 0.50
C THR A 76 23.02 5.42 0.57
N SER A 77 22.32 4.69 1.46
CA SER A 77 22.42 3.24 1.58
C SER A 77 22.11 2.54 0.25
N LEU A 78 20.96 2.87 -0.36
CA LEU A 78 20.57 2.37 -1.69
C LEU A 78 21.65 2.67 -2.74
N ALA A 79 22.13 3.91 -2.82
CA ALA A 79 23.13 4.31 -3.82
C ALA A 79 24.47 3.54 -3.69
N SER A 80 24.84 3.16 -2.47
CA SER A 80 26.10 2.45 -2.18
C SER A 80 26.01 0.92 -2.27
N THR A 81 24.80 0.37 -2.22
CA THR A 81 24.55 -1.08 -2.17
C THR A 81 24.58 -1.70 -3.56
N SER A 82 25.25 -2.84 -3.72
CA SER A 82 25.27 -3.61 -4.98
C SER A 82 23.89 -4.17 -5.33
N ASP A 83 23.61 -4.47 -6.61
CA ASP A 83 22.29 -5.04 -6.98
C ASP A 83 22.02 -6.39 -6.31
N GLY A 84 23.04 -7.24 -6.13
CA GLY A 84 22.89 -8.53 -5.47
C GLY A 84 22.56 -8.42 -3.98
N ASP A 85 23.23 -7.50 -3.27
CA ASP A 85 22.95 -7.24 -1.86
C ASP A 85 21.58 -6.56 -1.70
N LEU A 86 21.24 -5.65 -2.62
CA LEU A 86 19.94 -4.97 -2.63
C LEU A 86 18.79 -5.96 -2.82
N LEU A 87 18.91 -6.92 -3.75
CA LEU A 87 17.92 -7.99 -3.91
C LEU A 87 17.78 -8.84 -2.64
N THR A 88 18.88 -9.10 -1.93
CA THR A 88 18.85 -9.84 -0.65
C THR A 88 18.11 -9.06 0.43
N HIS A 89 18.35 -7.74 0.50
CA HIS A 89 17.61 -6.84 1.37
C HIS A 89 16.12 -6.80 1.02
N MET A 90 15.77 -6.61 -0.25
CA MET A 90 14.38 -6.57 -0.72
C MET A 90 13.60 -7.85 -0.38
N ARG A 91 14.23 -9.03 -0.49
CA ARG A 91 13.63 -10.30 -0.05
C ARG A 91 13.34 -10.31 1.45
N THR A 92 14.25 -9.77 2.24
CA THR A 92 14.09 -9.67 3.71
C THR A 92 12.95 -8.71 4.07
N ALA A 93 12.91 -7.54 3.43
CA ALA A 93 11.84 -6.56 3.57
C ALA A 93 10.47 -7.15 3.21
N ALA A 94 10.38 -7.81 2.06
CA ALA A 94 9.16 -8.48 1.59
C ALA A 94 8.70 -9.58 2.55
N ARG A 95 9.65 -10.38 3.07
CA ARG A 95 9.32 -11.41 4.07
C ARG A 95 8.85 -10.81 5.39
N SER A 96 9.43 -9.69 5.83
CA SER A 96 8.98 -8.96 7.01
C SER A 96 7.52 -8.51 6.88
N ALA A 97 7.18 -7.88 5.75
CA ALA A 97 5.81 -7.47 5.43
C ALA A 97 4.84 -8.67 5.48
N LEU A 98 5.21 -9.79 4.85
CA LEU A 98 4.39 -10.99 4.83
C LEU A 98 4.11 -11.53 6.23
N LEU A 99 5.13 -11.61 7.09
CA LEU A 99 4.98 -12.14 8.45
C LEU A 99 4.13 -11.24 9.36
N ALA A 100 3.96 -9.97 8.99
CA ALA A 100 3.04 -9.04 9.64
C ALA A 100 1.60 -9.10 9.11
N GLY A 101 1.31 -10.01 8.16
CA GLY A 101 -0.02 -10.18 7.57
C GLY A 101 -0.25 -9.38 6.29
N ILE A 102 0.78 -8.69 5.78
CA ILE A 102 0.72 -7.96 4.50
C ILE A 102 0.99 -8.95 3.37
N THR A 103 -0.08 -9.44 2.75
CA THR A 103 -0.01 -10.47 1.70
C THR A 103 0.12 -9.89 0.30
N THR A 104 -0.07 -8.58 0.13
CA THR A 104 0.08 -7.86 -1.14
C THR A 104 0.68 -6.50 -0.89
N VAL A 105 1.60 -6.09 -1.74
CA VAL A 105 2.22 -4.77 -1.70
C VAL A 105 2.20 -4.13 -3.08
N ARG A 106 1.91 -2.83 -3.13
CA ARG A 106 2.12 -1.99 -4.29
C ARG A 106 3.38 -1.17 -4.06
N ASP A 107 4.47 -1.66 -4.61
CA ASP A 107 5.77 -1.00 -4.51
C ASP A 107 5.89 0.07 -5.59
N LEU A 108 6.12 1.31 -5.14
CA LEU A 108 6.05 2.50 -5.97
C LEU A 108 7.42 3.04 -6.38
N GLY A 109 8.50 2.28 -6.24
CA GLY A 109 9.76 2.69 -6.79
C GLY A 109 10.95 1.84 -6.36
N ASP A 110 11.65 1.32 -7.36
CA ASP A 110 12.88 0.56 -7.19
C ASP A 110 13.97 0.98 -8.20
N ARG A 111 15.20 0.56 -7.95
CA ARG A 111 16.35 0.81 -8.82
C ARG A 111 16.34 -0.19 -9.96
N GLY A 112 16.36 0.30 -11.20
CA GLY A 112 16.72 -0.52 -12.36
C GLY A 112 15.78 -1.68 -12.68
N TYR A 113 14.54 -1.69 -12.15
CA TYR A 113 13.58 -2.78 -12.29
C TYR A 113 13.97 -4.08 -11.55
N LEU A 114 14.87 -4.02 -10.57
CA LEU A 114 15.25 -5.16 -9.73
C LEU A 114 14.05 -5.82 -9.05
N LEU A 115 13.01 -5.03 -8.76
CA LEU A 115 11.80 -5.54 -8.15
C LEU A 115 11.10 -6.60 -9.02
N LEU A 116 11.27 -6.59 -10.35
CA LEU A 116 10.67 -7.58 -11.23
C LEU A 116 11.25 -8.99 -11.03
N ASP A 117 12.50 -9.10 -10.58
CA ASP A 117 13.11 -10.39 -10.22
C ASP A 117 12.38 -11.00 -9.02
N LEU A 118 11.98 -10.18 -8.04
CA LEU A 118 11.18 -10.61 -6.89
C LEU A 118 9.74 -10.97 -7.29
N VAL A 119 9.15 -10.21 -8.22
CA VAL A 119 7.81 -10.53 -8.78
C VAL A 119 7.83 -11.94 -9.39
N GLU A 120 8.84 -12.26 -10.21
CA GLU A 120 8.98 -13.58 -10.79
C GLU A 120 9.22 -14.64 -9.71
N GLU A 121 10.18 -14.43 -8.81
CA GLU A 121 10.51 -15.37 -7.73
C GLU A 121 9.30 -15.70 -6.86
N MET A 122 8.57 -14.69 -6.38
CA MET A 122 7.43 -14.86 -5.47
C MET A 122 6.17 -15.34 -6.19
N SER A 123 6.09 -15.21 -7.52
CA SER A 123 5.03 -15.85 -8.30
C SER A 123 5.18 -17.38 -8.33
N VAL A 124 6.42 -17.86 -8.30
CA VAL A 124 6.75 -19.30 -8.25
C VAL A 124 6.75 -19.82 -6.82
N HIS A 125 7.22 -18.99 -5.88
CA HIS A 125 7.37 -19.30 -4.46
C HIS A 125 6.60 -18.30 -3.58
N PRO A 126 5.26 -18.34 -3.59
CA PRO A 126 4.43 -17.36 -2.88
C PRO A 126 4.63 -17.40 -1.35
N GLU A 127 5.17 -18.46 -0.78
CA GLU A 127 5.51 -18.55 0.64
C GLU A 127 6.72 -17.67 1.07
N LEU A 128 7.46 -17.12 0.09
CA LEU A 128 8.64 -16.29 0.35
C LEU A 128 8.30 -14.82 0.63
N GLY A 129 7.19 -14.31 0.09
CA GLY A 129 6.78 -12.91 0.23
C GLY A 129 5.36 -12.58 -0.28
N PRO A 130 4.92 -11.32 -0.19
CA PRO A 130 3.63 -10.86 -0.68
C PRO A 130 3.51 -10.95 -2.22
N GLU A 131 2.30 -10.82 -2.75
CA GLU A 131 2.13 -10.40 -4.16
C GLU A 131 2.70 -9.00 -4.33
N ILE A 132 3.55 -8.79 -5.34
CA ILE A 132 4.14 -7.48 -5.60
C ILE A 132 3.51 -6.88 -6.86
N LEU A 133 2.91 -5.70 -6.71
CA LEU A 133 2.45 -4.84 -7.81
C LEU A 133 3.52 -3.76 -8.05
N ALA A 134 4.45 -4.06 -8.95
CA ALA A 134 5.66 -3.25 -9.18
C ALA A 134 5.43 -2.04 -10.09
N ALA A 135 5.91 -0.86 -9.69
CA ALA A 135 5.97 0.32 -10.54
C ALA A 135 7.20 0.36 -11.47
N GLY A 136 8.29 -0.33 -11.10
CA GLY A 136 9.62 -0.04 -11.65
C GLY A 136 10.17 1.28 -11.10
N PRO A 137 11.24 1.81 -11.71
CA PRO A 137 11.70 3.17 -11.44
C PRO A 137 10.55 4.18 -11.64
N PRO A 138 10.31 5.14 -10.73
CA PRO A 138 9.27 6.16 -10.91
C PRO A 138 9.64 7.15 -12.02
N LEU A 139 8.67 7.62 -12.80
CA LEU A 139 8.87 8.71 -13.76
C LEU A 139 9.16 10.01 -12.99
N THR A 140 10.27 10.68 -13.31
CA THR A 140 10.67 11.93 -12.65
C THR A 140 11.46 12.79 -13.63
N THR A 141 11.50 14.11 -13.43
CA THR A 141 12.32 14.99 -14.29
C THR A 141 13.81 14.76 -14.00
N PRO A 142 14.72 15.11 -14.92
CA PRO A 142 16.16 15.18 -14.64
C PRO A 142 16.47 15.91 -13.34
N GLY A 143 17.20 15.25 -12.43
CA GLY A 143 17.50 15.76 -11.08
C GLY A 143 16.30 15.94 -10.15
N GLY A 144 15.12 15.45 -10.54
CA GLY A 144 13.90 15.51 -9.74
C GLY A 144 13.91 14.58 -8.53
N HIS A 145 12.83 14.60 -7.77
CA HIS A 145 12.63 13.70 -6.64
C HIS A 145 12.76 12.25 -7.09
N CYS A 146 13.53 11.46 -6.33
CA CYS A 146 13.83 10.06 -6.60
C CYS A 146 14.51 9.79 -7.96
N HIS A 147 15.22 10.77 -8.55
CA HIS A 147 15.96 10.59 -9.81
C HIS A 147 16.98 9.42 -9.75
N PHE A 148 17.53 9.14 -8.58
CA PHE A 148 18.50 8.06 -8.35
C PHE A 148 17.98 6.65 -8.63
N PHE A 149 16.66 6.44 -8.79
CA PHE A 149 16.12 5.16 -9.25
C PHE A 149 16.28 4.93 -10.76
N GLY A 150 16.65 5.97 -11.53
CA GLY A 150 16.91 5.88 -12.98
C GLY A 150 15.68 6.03 -13.87
N GLY A 151 14.63 6.68 -13.37
CA GLY A 151 13.39 6.94 -14.12
C GLY A 151 13.28 8.34 -14.70
N GLU A 152 14.41 9.07 -14.78
CA GLU A 152 14.49 10.43 -15.34
C GLU A 152 14.00 10.48 -16.78
N VAL A 153 13.08 11.40 -17.07
CA VAL A 153 12.49 11.58 -18.40
C VAL A 153 11.89 12.97 -18.55
N GLU A 154 11.98 13.54 -19.74
CA GLU A 154 11.35 14.82 -20.08
C GLU A 154 10.87 14.78 -21.54
N GLY A 155 9.76 15.48 -21.80
CA GLY A 155 9.17 15.60 -23.14
C GLY A 155 8.13 14.51 -23.45
N THR A 156 7.09 14.92 -24.16
CA THR A 156 5.87 14.14 -24.42
C THR A 156 6.14 12.73 -24.97
N GLU A 157 6.92 12.61 -26.06
CA GLU A 157 7.19 11.30 -26.66
C GLU A 157 8.06 10.40 -25.79
N ALA A 158 9.00 10.99 -25.03
CA ALA A 158 9.83 10.24 -24.10
C ALA A 158 9.00 9.72 -22.92
N LEU A 159 8.05 10.51 -22.40
CA LEU A 159 7.08 10.08 -21.39
C LEU A 159 6.25 8.91 -21.89
N ARG A 160 5.68 8.99 -23.11
CA ARG A 160 4.94 7.86 -23.71
C ARG A 160 5.80 6.61 -23.84
N ALA A 161 7.03 6.76 -24.34
CA ALA A 161 7.97 5.65 -24.47
C ALA A 161 8.33 5.02 -23.12
N ALA A 162 8.48 5.84 -22.07
CA ALA A 162 8.78 5.40 -20.72
C ALA A 162 7.61 4.61 -20.10
N VAL A 163 6.36 5.02 -20.34
CA VAL A 163 5.16 4.27 -19.96
C VAL A 163 5.10 2.93 -20.70
N ARG A 164 5.27 2.93 -22.03
CA ARG A 164 5.30 1.70 -22.85
C ARG A 164 6.35 0.71 -22.38
N ARG A 165 7.52 1.21 -21.95
CA ARG A 165 8.61 0.37 -21.43
C ARG A 165 8.22 -0.34 -20.13
N ARG A 166 7.56 0.35 -19.20
CA ARG A 166 7.05 -0.24 -17.95
C ARG A 166 6.00 -1.31 -18.24
N HIS A 167 5.05 -1.02 -19.13
CA HIS A 167 4.09 -2.01 -19.59
C HIS A 167 4.77 -3.24 -20.23
N ALA A 168 5.72 -3.03 -21.15
CA ALA A 168 6.42 -4.13 -21.83
C ALA A 168 7.26 -5.01 -20.89
N ARG A 169 7.70 -4.46 -19.76
CA ARG A 169 8.42 -5.20 -18.70
C ARG A 169 7.49 -5.92 -17.72
N GLY A 170 6.19 -5.65 -17.76
CA GLY A 170 5.21 -6.27 -16.85
C GLY A 170 5.00 -5.51 -15.54
N CYS A 171 5.34 -4.21 -15.47
CA CYS A 171 4.97 -3.38 -14.31
C CYS A 171 3.44 -3.33 -14.16
N GLY A 172 2.95 -3.41 -12.92
CA GLY A 172 1.51 -3.40 -12.60
C GLY A 172 0.91 -2.00 -12.41
N VAL A 173 1.75 -0.97 -12.31
CA VAL A 173 1.36 0.43 -12.09
C VAL A 173 2.43 1.35 -12.68
N VAL A 174 2.06 2.58 -13.05
CA VAL A 174 3.02 3.64 -13.34
C VAL A 174 3.07 4.61 -12.17
N LYS A 175 4.25 4.80 -11.57
CA LYS A 175 4.48 5.87 -10.60
C LYS A 175 5.06 7.10 -11.30
N ILE A 176 4.56 8.28 -10.96
CA ILE A 176 5.13 9.58 -11.38
C ILE A 176 5.34 10.52 -10.20
N MET A 177 6.44 11.25 -10.22
CA MET A 177 6.75 12.31 -9.25
C MET A 177 6.21 13.64 -9.77
N ALA A 178 4.98 14.00 -9.36
CA ALA A 178 4.29 15.22 -9.81
C ALA A 178 4.79 16.47 -9.07
N SER A 179 5.25 16.32 -7.82
CA SER A 179 5.98 17.34 -7.06
C SER A 179 7.39 16.90 -6.70
N GLY A 180 8.18 17.84 -6.17
CA GLY A 180 9.37 17.51 -5.40
C GLY A 180 9.04 16.72 -4.13
N GLY A 181 10.06 16.29 -3.40
CA GLY A 181 9.88 15.50 -2.18
C GLY A 181 11.01 15.67 -1.16
N HIS A 182 10.79 15.15 0.05
CA HIS A 182 11.68 15.42 1.19
C HIS A 182 12.99 14.62 1.18
N MET A 183 13.01 13.46 0.51
CA MET A 183 14.11 12.50 0.59
C MET A 183 15.20 12.70 -0.47
N THR A 184 15.12 13.72 -1.32
CA THR A 184 16.11 13.92 -2.40
C THR A 184 16.79 15.27 -2.23
N PRO A 185 17.90 15.32 -1.45
CA PRO A 185 18.65 16.56 -1.23
C PRO A 185 19.03 17.24 -2.54
N GLY A 186 18.79 18.55 -2.63
CA GLY A 186 19.13 19.35 -3.81
C GLY A 186 18.18 19.23 -5.01
N SER A 187 17.13 18.42 -4.92
CA SER A 187 16.08 18.35 -5.95
C SER A 187 15.04 19.45 -5.81
N VAL A 188 14.00 19.39 -6.66
CA VAL A 188 12.83 20.28 -6.63
C VAL A 188 12.21 20.30 -5.22
N PRO A 189 11.90 21.48 -4.64
CA PRO A 189 11.28 21.56 -3.32
C PRO A 189 9.94 20.82 -3.23
N PRO A 190 9.55 20.27 -2.07
CA PRO A 190 8.36 19.43 -1.97
C PRO A 190 7.03 20.10 -2.37
N HIS A 191 6.91 21.42 -2.16
CA HIS A 191 5.71 22.17 -2.53
C HIS A 191 5.65 22.56 -4.01
N ALA A 192 6.74 22.37 -4.77
CA ALA A 192 6.85 22.77 -6.17
C ALA A 192 6.49 21.60 -7.11
N SER A 193 5.86 21.92 -8.24
CA SER A 193 5.51 20.94 -9.27
C SER A 193 6.75 20.58 -10.10
N GLN A 194 6.88 19.30 -10.47
CA GLN A 194 7.94 18.81 -11.36
C GLN A 194 7.49 18.71 -12.82
N TYR A 195 6.23 18.34 -13.02
CA TYR A 195 5.64 18.18 -14.34
C TYR A 195 4.51 19.17 -14.56
N SER A 196 4.28 19.54 -15.81
CA SER A 196 3.07 20.27 -16.18
C SER A 196 1.85 19.34 -16.19
N LEU A 197 0.65 19.92 -16.17
CA LEU A 197 -0.60 19.17 -16.37
C LEU A 197 -0.60 18.36 -17.68
N ASP A 198 -0.02 18.90 -18.76
CA ASP A 198 0.03 18.22 -20.06
C ASP A 198 0.98 17.01 -20.05
N ASP A 199 2.08 17.07 -19.29
CA ASP A 199 2.96 15.92 -19.06
C ASP A 199 2.24 14.83 -18.27
N LEU A 200 1.52 15.22 -17.20
CA LEU A 200 0.74 14.28 -16.39
C LEU A 200 -0.36 13.62 -17.23
N ARG A 201 -1.11 14.38 -18.02
CA ARG A 201 -2.12 13.85 -18.97
C ARG A 201 -1.50 12.90 -19.98
N THR A 202 -0.33 13.23 -20.52
CA THR A 202 0.39 12.36 -21.46
C THR A 202 0.69 10.98 -20.85
N VAL A 203 1.13 10.96 -19.59
CA VAL A 203 1.41 9.72 -18.86
C VAL A 203 0.14 8.95 -18.55
N VAL A 204 -0.90 9.63 -18.05
CA VAL A 204 -2.20 9.01 -17.72
C VAL A 204 -2.85 8.40 -18.97
N ASP A 205 -2.97 9.16 -20.05
CA ASP A 205 -3.57 8.69 -21.30
C ASP A 205 -2.85 7.45 -21.85
N GLU A 206 -1.52 7.47 -21.86
CA GLU A 206 -0.74 6.35 -22.38
C GLU A 206 -0.83 5.11 -21.47
N ALA A 207 -0.82 5.31 -20.15
CA ALA A 207 -0.92 4.22 -19.17
C ALA A 207 -2.30 3.57 -19.21
N HIS A 208 -3.37 4.38 -19.21
CA HIS A 208 -4.74 3.91 -19.29
C HIS A 208 -5.03 3.20 -20.62
N ARG A 209 -4.48 3.69 -21.75
CA ARG A 209 -4.55 2.99 -23.05
C ARG A 209 -3.93 1.58 -23.01
N LEU A 210 -2.96 1.38 -22.13
CA LEU A 210 -2.29 0.10 -21.89
C LEU A 210 -2.87 -0.68 -20.69
N GLY A 211 -3.94 -0.19 -20.07
CA GLY A 211 -4.61 -0.84 -18.93
C GLY A 211 -3.90 -0.67 -17.59
N LEU A 212 -2.86 0.17 -17.49
CA LEU A 212 -2.12 0.39 -16.25
C LEU A 212 -2.72 1.56 -15.44
N PRO A 213 -2.86 1.42 -14.10
CA PRO A 213 -3.14 2.56 -13.23
C PRO A 213 -1.93 3.49 -13.09
N VAL A 214 -2.18 4.74 -12.70
CA VAL A 214 -1.15 5.75 -12.41
C VAL A 214 -1.25 6.24 -10.96
N ALA A 215 -0.14 6.16 -10.23
CA ALA A 215 0.03 6.75 -8.91
C ALA A 215 0.92 8.00 -9.01
N ALA A 216 0.50 9.13 -8.43
CA ALA A 216 1.28 10.36 -8.42
C ALA A 216 1.75 10.72 -7.01
N HIS A 217 3.05 10.90 -6.82
CA HIS A 217 3.59 11.58 -5.63
C HIS A 217 3.30 13.08 -5.74
N ALA A 218 2.54 13.64 -4.79
CA ALA A 218 2.26 15.06 -4.76
C ALA A 218 2.08 15.59 -3.33
N HIS A 219 2.99 16.46 -2.92
CA HIS A 219 2.85 17.27 -1.70
C HIS A 219 2.25 18.64 -2.00
N GLY A 220 2.76 19.32 -3.03
CA GLY A 220 2.36 20.68 -3.40
C GLY A 220 0.92 20.80 -3.87
N VAL A 221 0.19 21.83 -3.41
CA VAL A 221 -1.22 22.07 -3.79
C VAL A 221 -1.44 22.08 -5.30
N GLN A 222 -0.55 22.74 -6.06
CA GLN A 222 -0.64 22.79 -7.52
C GLN A 222 -0.44 21.41 -8.16
N ALA A 223 0.55 20.64 -7.70
CA ALA A 223 0.81 19.29 -8.20
C ALA A 223 -0.34 18.32 -7.89
N ILE A 224 -0.97 18.43 -6.70
CA ILE A 224 -2.16 17.66 -6.36
C ILE A 224 -3.30 18.03 -7.32
N ARG A 225 -3.54 19.32 -7.57
CA ARG A 225 -4.56 19.79 -8.51
C ARG A 225 -4.34 19.23 -9.91
N ASP A 226 -3.12 19.34 -10.43
CA ASP A 226 -2.80 18.90 -11.78
C ASP A 226 -2.87 17.37 -11.91
N ALA A 227 -2.45 16.61 -10.88
CA ALA A 227 -2.59 15.17 -10.87
C ALA A 227 -4.06 14.72 -10.89
N VAL A 228 -4.92 15.32 -10.06
CA VAL A 228 -6.36 15.04 -10.01
C VAL A 228 -7.03 15.41 -11.34
N GLU A 229 -6.67 16.57 -11.91
CA GLU A 229 -7.19 17.03 -13.21
C GLU A 229 -6.71 16.14 -14.37
N ALA A 230 -5.48 15.64 -14.33
CA ALA A 230 -4.96 14.67 -15.29
C ALA A 230 -5.66 13.31 -15.23
N GLY A 231 -6.34 12.99 -14.11
CA GLY A 231 -7.08 11.74 -13.95
C GLY A 231 -6.22 10.57 -13.45
N VAL A 232 -5.22 10.84 -12.61
CA VAL A 232 -4.48 9.76 -11.94
C VAL A 232 -5.40 8.91 -11.06
N ASP A 233 -5.10 7.63 -10.94
CA ASP A 233 -5.88 6.69 -10.13
C ASP A 233 -5.69 6.94 -8.63
N SER A 234 -4.47 7.31 -8.23
CA SER A 234 -4.16 7.67 -6.85
C SER A 234 -3.16 8.80 -6.73
N VAL A 235 -3.36 9.63 -5.69
CA VAL A 235 -2.37 10.62 -5.25
C VAL A 235 -1.82 10.19 -3.90
N GLU A 236 -0.50 10.20 -3.80
CA GLU A 236 0.24 9.81 -2.61
C GLU A 236 0.66 11.06 -1.81
N HIS A 237 0.71 10.91 -0.49
CA HIS A 237 0.98 11.92 0.53
C HIS A 237 -0.12 12.97 0.68
N VAL A 238 -0.45 13.70 -0.40
CA VAL A 238 -1.53 14.70 -0.44
C VAL A 238 -1.46 15.71 0.71
N SER A 239 -0.26 16.18 1.06
CA SER A 239 -0.05 17.02 2.26
C SER A 239 -0.52 18.47 2.09
N PHE A 240 -0.96 18.89 0.90
CA PHE A 240 -1.32 20.27 0.58
C PHE A 240 -0.24 21.28 1.03
N LEU A 241 1.02 20.92 0.79
CA LEU A 241 2.14 21.75 1.18
C LEU A 241 2.21 23.00 0.30
N THR A 242 2.45 24.13 0.94
CA THR A 242 2.71 25.42 0.31
C THR A 242 4.11 25.91 0.72
N GLY A 243 4.57 27.01 0.13
CA GLY A 243 5.80 27.67 0.60
C GLY A 243 5.73 28.23 2.02
N HIS A 244 4.55 28.20 2.67
CA HIS A 244 4.30 28.79 3.99
C HIS A 244 3.76 27.78 5.02
N GLY A 245 3.71 26.49 4.68
CA GLY A 245 3.17 25.43 5.53
C GLY A 245 2.10 24.61 4.82
N MET A 246 1.48 23.68 5.54
CA MET A 246 0.40 22.84 5.03
C MET A 246 -0.95 23.54 5.17
N ALA A 247 -1.72 23.59 4.09
CA ALA A 247 -3.04 24.21 4.09
C ALA A 247 -3.95 23.48 3.09
N ALA A 248 -4.89 22.69 3.61
CA ALA A 248 -5.88 22.02 2.78
C ALA A 248 -6.68 23.04 1.96
N ASP A 249 -6.92 22.73 0.68
CA ASP A 249 -7.75 23.53 -0.22
C ASP A 249 -9.13 22.86 -0.33
N PRO A 250 -10.21 23.44 0.22
CA PRO A 250 -11.53 22.83 0.19
C PRO A 250 -12.05 22.54 -1.22
N GLY A 251 -11.81 23.42 -2.18
CA GLY A 251 -12.25 23.22 -3.56
C GLY A 251 -11.49 22.07 -4.24
N LEU A 252 -10.22 21.87 -3.87
CA LEU A 252 -9.44 20.72 -4.34
C LEU A 252 -9.83 19.42 -3.64
N VAL A 253 -10.19 19.46 -2.35
CA VAL A 253 -10.79 18.31 -1.64
C VAL A 253 -12.09 17.88 -2.35
N ASP A 254 -12.98 18.82 -2.66
CA ASP A 254 -14.21 18.51 -3.39
C ASP A 254 -13.93 17.94 -4.79
N ALA A 255 -12.89 18.43 -5.48
CA ALA A 255 -12.46 17.89 -6.77
C ALA A 255 -11.93 16.45 -6.67
N ILE A 256 -11.12 16.13 -5.64
CA ILE A 256 -10.65 14.78 -5.35
C ILE A 256 -11.84 13.83 -5.17
N VAL A 257 -12.82 14.24 -4.35
CA VAL A 257 -14.05 13.47 -4.09
C VAL A 257 -14.86 13.28 -5.37
N ALA A 258 -15.10 14.36 -6.12
CA ALA A 258 -15.91 14.32 -7.34
C ALA A 258 -15.30 13.46 -8.45
N LYS A 259 -13.96 13.42 -8.55
CA LYS A 259 -13.23 12.56 -9.50
C LYS A 259 -13.13 11.11 -9.01
N GLY A 260 -13.37 10.86 -7.73
CA GLY A 260 -13.19 9.53 -7.12
C GLY A 260 -11.73 9.11 -7.04
N THR A 261 -10.77 10.04 -7.19
CA THR A 261 -9.34 9.76 -7.08
C THR A 261 -9.02 9.25 -5.69
N PHE A 262 -8.30 8.14 -5.61
CA PHE A 262 -7.87 7.62 -4.32
C PHE A 262 -6.75 8.47 -3.73
N VAL A 263 -6.71 8.53 -2.40
CA VAL A 263 -5.66 9.23 -1.67
C VAL A 263 -5.02 8.30 -0.64
N SER A 264 -3.69 8.32 -0.60
CA SER A 264 -2.87 7.48 0.28
C SER A 264 -1.92 8.39 1.05
N LEU A 265 -2.21 8.64 2.33
CA LEU A 265 -1.51 9.64 3.15
C LEU A 265 -0.27 9.09 3.89
N THR A 266 0.27 7.95 3.47
CA THR A 266 1.53 7.40 4.00
C THR A 266 1.54 7.26 5.53
N LEU A 267 0.49 6.65 6.09
CA LEU A 267 0.29 6.42 7.53
C LEU A 267 0.78 5.03 7.93
N GLY A 268 0.97 4.78 9.22
CA GLY A 268 1.66 3.59 9.71
C GLY A 268 3.07 3.97 10.12
N LEU A 269 3.23 4.17 11.42
CA LEU A 269 4.49 4.53 12.06
C LEU A 269 4.74 3.57 13.21
N ASP A 270 5.98 3.11 13.33
CA ASP A 270 6.43 2.40 14.53
C ASP A 270 6.22 3.33 15.74
N PRO A 271 5.48 2.89 16.78
CA PRO A 271 5.14 3.75 17.91
C PRO A 271 6.35 4.24 18.70
N GLU A 272 7.39 3.41 18.85
CA GLU A 272 8.57 3.80 19.62
C GLU A 272 9.40 4.84 18.88
N GLU A 273 9.64 4.64 17.59
CA GLU A 273 10.34 5.58 16.74
C GLU A 273 9.54 6.87 16.54
N HIS A 274 8.20 6.77 16.45
CA HIS A 274 7.33 7.93 16.37
C HIS A 274 7.48 8.85 17.60
N MET A 275 7.55 8.28 18.81
CA MET A 275 7.77 9.06 20.04
C MET A 275 9.16 9.73 20.10
N ARG A 276 10.13 9.25 19.32
CA ARG A 276 11.49 9.79 19.24
C ARG A 276 11.66 10.85 18.14
N LEU A 277 10.62 11.12 17.35
CA LEU A 277 10.71 12.11 16.27
C LEU A 277 11.02 13.52 16.80
N PRO A 278 11.95 14.25 16.16
CA PRO A 278 12.14 15.67 16.42
C PRO A 278 10.84 16.45 16.21
N LYS A 279 10.62 17.49 17.04
CA LYS A 279 9.39 18.31 17.01
C LYS A 279 8.93 18.73 15.60
N PRO A 280 9.80 19.24 14.70
CA PRO A 280 9.35 19.62 13.36
C PRO A 280 8.77 18.46 12.53
N GLN A 281 9.31 17.25 12.71
CA GLN A 281 8.80 16.05 12.03
C GLN A 281 7.48 15.60 12.66
N ALA A 282 7.37 15.63 13.98
CA ALA A 282 6.12 15.34 14.67
C ALA A 282 4.99 16.32 14.28
N ASP A 283 5.30 17.62 14.21
CA ASP A 283 4.35 18.65 13.76
C ASP A 283 3.90 18.42 12.31
N TYR A 284 4.81 17.99 11.43
CA TYR A 284 4.48 17.59 10.05
C TYR A 284 3.54 16.38 10.01
N VAL A 285 3.84 15.33 10.77
CA VAL A 285 2.97 14.13 10.88
C VAL A 285 1.57 14.52 11.36
N ASN A 286 1.47 15.36 12.39
CA ASN A 286 0.18 15.85 12.88
C ASN A 286 -0.62 16.60 11.80
N ALA A 287 0.03 17.45 11.01
CA ALA A 287 -0.63 18.16 9.92
C ALA A 287 -1.09 17.21 8.79
N VAL A 288 -0.34 16.12 8.51
CA VAL A 288 -0.76 15.07 7.56
C VAL A 288 -1.99 14.33 8.10
N MET A 289 -2.01 14.05 9.40
CA MET A 289 -3.15 13.44 10.08
C MET A 289 -4.41 14.32 10.01
N ASP A 290 -4.28 15.64 10.24
CA ASP A 290 -5.40 16.59 10.09
C ASP A 290 -5.94 16.62 8.65
N THR A 291 -5.03 16.54 7.68
CA THR A 291 -5.37 16.47 6.25
C THR A 291 -6.15 15.19 5.94
N TYR A 292 -5.71 14.04 6.46
CA TYR A 292 -6.47 12.79 6.36
C TYR A 292 -7.88 12.97 6.91
N GLY A 293 -7.99 13.50 8.14
CA GLY A 293 -9.28 13.69 8.79
C GLY A 293 -10.23 14.55 7.96
N THR A 294 -9.70 15.58 7.28
CA THR A 294 -10.47 16.43 6.37
C THR A 294 -10.95 15.66 5.14
N LEU A 295 -10.05 14.98 4.43
CA LEU A 295 -10.38 14.19 3.24
C LEU A 295 -11.43 13.10 3.55
N HIS A 296 -11.23 12.39 4.67
CA HIS A 296 -12.15 11.34 5.11
C HIS A 296 -13.55 11.89 5.43
N LYS A 297 -13.65 13.00 6.18
CA LYS A 297 -14.95 13.64 6.51
C LYS A 297 -15.70 14.13 5.27
N HIS A 298 -14.99 14.52 4.21
CA HIS A 298 -15.58 14.92 2.93
C HIS A 298 -15.93 13.74 2.01
N GLY A 299 -15.64 12.49 2.41
CA GLY A 299 -15.99 11.29 1.65
C GLY A 299 -15.00 10.92 0.55
N ALA A 300 -13.74 11.36 0.65
CA ALA A 300 -12.70 10.94 -0.29
C ALA A 300 -12.43 9.42 -0.17
N ASN A 301 -11.98 8.82 -1.27
CA ASN A 301 -11.52 7.42 -1.29
C ASN A 301 -10.15 7.31 -0.62
N VAL A 302 -10.11 7.28 0.71
CA VAL A 302 -8.85 7.21 1.46
C VAL A 302 -8.45 5.76 1.74
N VAL A 303 -7.17 5.46 1.49
CA VAL A 303 -6.51 4.18 1.83
C VAL A 303 -5.27 4.44 2.67
N ILE A 304 -4.81 3.42 3.41
CA ILE A 304 -3.48 3.46 4.03
C ILE A 304 -2.49 2.76 3.09
N GLY A 305 -1.50 3.51 2.63
CA GLY A 305 -0.18 2.97 2.26
C GLY A 305 0.82 3.39 3.32
N SER A 306 1.84 2.59 3.58
CA SER A 306 2.78 2.86 4.68
C SER A 306 3.90 3.82 4.31
N ASP A 307 4.31 3.82 3.05
CA ASP A 307 5.60 4.33 2.57
C ASP A 307 6.77 3.65 3.30
N ALA A 308 6.64 2.35 3.57
CA ALA A 308 7.64 1.60 4.30
C ALA A 308 8.97 1.51 3.55
N GLY A 309 10.06 1.52 4.32
CA GLY A 309 11.44 1.57 3.85
C GLY A 309 12.08 2.96 3.99
N ILE A 310 11.30 4.04 4.10
CA ILE A 310 11.86 5.40 4.02
C ILE A 310 12.57 5.90 5.29
N GLY A 311 12.53 5.14 6.38
CA GLY A 311 13.19 5.51 7.63
C GLY A 311 12.90 4.56 8.78
N PRO A 312 13.53 4.77 9.96
CA PRO A 312 13.43 3.85 11.09
C PRO A 312 12.00 3.69 11.63
N ALA A 313 11.20 4.75 11.57
CA ALA A 313 9.79 4.71 11.97
C ALA A 313 8.88 4.01 10.96
N LYS A 314 9.40 3.55 9.82
CA LYS A 314 8.63 2.91 8.75
C LYS A 314 9.30 1.62 8.26
N PRO A 315 9.47 0.61 9.13
CA PRO A 315 9.90 -0.71 8.71
C PRO A 315 8.85 -1.37 7.79
N HIS A 316 9.22 -2.42 7.07
CA HIS A 316 8.36 -3.06 6.05
C HIS A 316 7.16 -3.83 6.59
N ASP A 317 7.04 -3.97 7.90
CA ASP A 317 5.89 -4.54 8.62
C ASP A 317 4.94 -3.47 9.22
N VAL A 318 5.19 -2.17 8.98
CA VAL A 318 4.55 -1.09 9.75
C VAL A 318 3.08 -0.83 9.41
N LEU A 319 2.57 -1.30 8.27
CA LEU A 319 1.21 -0.99 7.79
C LEU A 319 0.10 -1.16 8.85
N PRO A 320 0.06 -2.27 9.64
CA PRO A 320 -1.04 -2.49 10.58
C PRO A 320 -1.07 -1.44 11.71
N HIS A 321 0.06 -0.79 12.03
CA HIS A 321 0.10 0.33 12.98
C HIS A 321 -0.69 1.55 12.49
N GLY A 322 -0.97 1.65 11.18
CA GLY A 322 -1.79 2.72 10.61
C GLY A 322 -3.20 2.77 11.22
N VAL A 323 -3.71 1.64 11.73
CA VAL A 323 -4.98 1.60 12.46
C VAL A 323 -5.00 2.55 13.66
N ALA A 324 -3.92 2.56 14.45
CA ALA A 324 -3.83 3.43 15.62
C ALA A 324 -3.83 4.91 15.22
N ASN A 325 -3.18 5.25 14.11
CA ASN A 325 -3.23 6.60 13.56
C ASN A 325 -4.68 6.98 13.20
N LEU A 326 -5.42 6.10 12.50
CA LEU A 326 -6.81 6.37 12.12
C LEU A 326 -7.76 6.48 13.31
N ALA A 327 -7.54 5.70 14.36
CA ALA A 327 -8.31 5.79 15.59
C ALA A 327 -8.17 7.17 16.25
N LEU A 328 -6.97 7.78 16.24
CA LEU A 328 -6.76 9.16 16.73
C LEU A 328 -7.57 10.20 15.95
N LEU A 329 -7.94 9.92 14.70
CA LEU A 329 -8.76 10.79 13.86
C LEU A 329 -10.27 10.54 14.02
N GLY A 330 -10.66 9.58 14.87
CA GLY A 330 -12.05 9.17 15.05
C GLY A 330 -12.61 8.38 13.86
N VAL A 331 -11.75 7.81 13.01
CA VAL A 331 -12.17 6.88 11.96
C VAL A 331 -12.68 5.60 12.62
N ALA A 332 -13.81 5.09 12.16
CA ALA A 332 -14.36 3.85 12.70
C ALA A 332 -13.38 2.67 12.50
N PRO A 333 -13.23 1.78 13.50
CA PRO A 333 -12.36 0.60 13.43
C PRO A 333 -12.46 -0.18 12.11
N LEU A 334 -13.68 -0.48 11.67
CA LEU A 334 -13.91 -1.23 10.44
C LEU A 334 -13.54 -0.45 9.17
N ASP A 335 -13.62 0.88 9.18
CA ASP A 335 -13.17 1.70 8.05
C ASP A 335 -11.65 1.73 7.95
N ALA A 336 -10.94 1.73 9.08
CA ALA A 336 -9.50 1.55 9.11
C ALA A 336 -9.08 0.20 8.49
N LEU A 337 -9.77 -0.89 8.84
CA LEU A 337 -9.51 -2.21 8.25
C LEU A 337 -9.85 -2.28 6.75
N ARG A 338 -10.96 -1.68 6.32
CA ARG A 338 -11.33 -1.57 4.89
C ARG A 338 -10.24 -0.86 4.09
N SER A 339 -9.63 0.18 4.66
CA SER A 339 -8.60 1.00 4.01
C SER A 339 -7.34 0.21 3.60
N MET A 340 -7.05 -0.91 4.27
CA MET A 340 -5.92 -1.82 4.00
C MET A 340 -6.36 -3.21 3.51
N THR A 341 -7.65 -3.37 3.18
CA THR A 341 -8.21 -4.62 2.64
C THR A 341 -9.03 -4.33 1.38
N SER A 342 -10.36 -4.19 1.48
CA SER A 342 -11.24 -4.06 0.31
C SER A 342 -11.04 -2.75 -0.47
N SER A 343 -10.82 -1.62 0.20
CA SER A 343 -10.53 -0.35 -0.46
C SER A 343 -9.14 -0.35 -1.10
N ALA A 344 -8.14 -0.91 -0.42
CA ALA A 344 -6.81 -1.11 -0.99
C ALA A 344 -6.84 -2.04 -2.21
N ALA A 345 -7.66 -3.11 -2.18
CA ALA A 345 -7.82 -4.01 -3.31
C ALA A 345 -8.39 -3.29 -4.55
N ARG A 346 -9.39 -2.41 -4.34
CA ARG A 346 -9.97 -1.59 -5.42
C ARG A 346 -8.93 -0.63 -6.03
N LEU A 347 -8.16 0.05 -5.19
CA LEU A 347 -7.08 0.93 -5.65
C LEU A 347 -6.05 0.15 -6.48
N CYS A 348 -5.64 -1.01 -5.97
CA CYS A 348 -4.64 -1.87 -6.60
C CYS A 348 -5.19 -2.65 -7.81
N ARG A 349 -6.48 -2.52 -8.15
CA ARG A 349 -7.17 -3.27 -9.23
C ARG A 349 -7.06 -4.79 -9.08
N VAL A 350 -7.12 -5.27 -7.84
CA VAL A 350 -7.06 -6.69 -7.47
C VAL A 350 -8.32 -7.14 -6.70
N GLU A 351 -9.37 -6.31 -6.68
CA GLU A 351 -10.67 -6.68 -6.14
C GLU A 351 -11.25 -7.91 -6.85
N GLY A 352 -12.06 -8.69 -6.12
CA GLY A 352 -12.58 -9.97 -6.58
C GLY A 352 -11.60 -11.13 -6.38
N ARG A 353 -10.28 -10.88 -6.42
CA ARG A 353 -9.25 -11.83 -5.96
C ARG A 353 -8.80 -11.58 -4.54
N LYS A 354 -8.66 -10.32 -4.13
CA LYS A 354 -8.07 -9.93 -2.83
C LYS A 354 -8.92 -8.94 -2.06
N GLY A 355 -8.51 -8.68 -0.82
CA GLY A 355 -9.14 -7.72 0.09
C GLY A 355 -10.49 -8.18 0.64
N ARG A 356 -10.89 -9.44 0.39
CA ARG A 356 -12.11 -10.04 0.90
C ARG A 356 -11.96 -11.53 1.18
N ILE A 357 -12.69 -12.01 2.19
CA ILE A 357 -12.94 -13.45 2.37
C ILE A 357 -14.25 -13.80 1.66
N SER A 358 -14.13 -14.37 0.47
CA SER A 358 -15.27 -14.78 -0.35
C SER A 358 -14.89 -15.93 -1.27
N ALA A 359 -15.87 -16.76 -1.65
CA ALA A 359 -15.63 -17.84 -2.59
C ALA A 359 -15.07 -17.31 -3.93
N GLY A 360 -14.03 -17.96 -4.45
CA GLY A 360 -13.30 -17.55 -5.65
C GLY A 360 -12.10 -16.63 -5.39
N ALA A 361 -12.02 -16.00 -4.22
CA ALA A 361 -10.88 -15.14 -3.85
C ALA A 361 -9.62 -15.98 -3.57
N ASP A 362 -8.46 -15.33 -3.65
CA ASP A 362 -7.16 -15.88 -3.28
C ASP A 362 -7.19 -16.28 -1.80
N ALA A 363 -6.57 -17.40 -1.46
CA ALA A 363 -6.41 -17.86 -0.08
C ALA A 363 -5.27 -17.11 0.64
N ASP A 364 -5.38 -15.78 0.63
CA ASP A 364 -4.55 -14.84 1.37
C ASP A 364 -5.31 -14.41 2.62
N LEU A 365 -4.94 -14.97 3.77
CA LEU A 365 -5.72 -14.88 5.00
C LEU A 365 -4.83 -14.51 6.17
N LEU A 366 -5.35 -13.65 7.03
CA LEU A 366 -4.75 -13.23 8.28
C LEU A 366 -5.61 -13.71 9.43
N VAL A 367 -4.98 -14.25 10.47
CA VAL A 367 -5.64 -14.63 11.72
C VAL A 367 -5.01 -13.84 12.86
N VAL A 368 -5.83 -13.12 13.59
CA VAL A 368 -5.41 -12.32 14.76
C VAL A 368 -6.18 -12.74 15.99
N ASP A 369 -5.66 -12.44 17.18
CA ASP A 369 -6.37 -12.58 18.44
C ASP A 369 -6.99 -11.24 18.84
N GLY A 370 -8.24 -11.23 19.31
CA GLY A 370 -8.88 -10.02 19.85
C GLY A 370 -10.11 -9.54 19.06
N ASP A 371 -10.71 -8.46 19.57
CA ASP A 371 -11.97 -7.89 19.08
C ASP A 371 -11.72 -6.66 18.20
N LEU A 372 -11.73 -6.89 16.88
CA LEU A 372 -11.53 -5.83 15.89
C LEU A 372 -12.69 -4.83 15.76
N GLU A 373 -13.85 -5.09 16.36
CA GLU A 373 -14.95 -4.13 16.38
C GLU A 373 -14.66 -2.97 17.32
N HIS A 374 -14.08 -3.28 18.48
CA HIS A 374 -13.87 -2.32 19.57
C HIS A 374 -12.40 -1.94 19.75
N ASP A 375 -11.48 -2.82 19.37
CA ASP A 375 -10.03 -2.61 19.43
C ASP A 375 -9.37 -3.06 18.12
N PRO A 376 -9.32 -2.18 17.10
CA PRO A 376 -8.72 -2.55 15.83
C PRO A 376 -7.20 -2.71 15.93
N SER A 377 -6.55 -2.31 17.04
CA SER A 377 -5.12 -2.57 17.25
C SER A 377 -4.79 -4.05 17.43
N ALA A 378 -5.79 -4.87 17.77
CA ALA A 378 -5.70 -6.33 17.75
C ALA A 378 -5.26 -6.90 16.37
N VAL A 379 -5.30 -6.10 15.29
CA VAL A 379 -4.70 -6.48 14.00
C VAL A 379 -3.20 -6.80 14.11
N LEU A 380 -2.52 -6.29 15.14
CA LEU A 380 -1.11 -6.52 15.44
C LEU A 380 -0.86 -7.89 16.11
N ASP A 381 -1.88 -8.50 16.71
CA ASP A 381 -1.79 -9.76 17.46
C ASP A 381 -1.89 -10.98 16.53
N VAL A 382 -0.99 -11.05 15.55
CA VAL A 382 -0.99 -12.05 14.48
C VAL A 382 -0.71 -13.46 15.02
N ARG A 383 -1.69 -14.35 14.84
CA ARG A 383 -1.63 -15.79 15.18
C ARG A 383 -1.22 -16.66 14.00
N ALA A 384 -1.66 -16.31 12.80
CA ALA A 384 -1.28 -17.02 11.58
C ALA A 384 -1.42 -16.14 10.35
N VAL A 385 -0.59 -16.41 9.34
CA VAL A 385 -0.68 -15.80 8.01
C VAL A 385 -0.68 -16.90 6.97
N PHE A 386 -1.58 -16.78 5.99
CA PHE A 386 -1.67 -17.65 4.83
C PHE A 386 -1.46 -16.83 3.56
N ARG A 387 -0.62 -17.33 2.66
CA ARG A 387 -0.36 -16.74 1.35
C ARG A 387 -0.50 -17.83 0.30
N ALA A 388 -1.37 -17.61 -0.69
CA ALA A 388 -1.72 -18.61 -1.69
C ALA A 388 -2.09 -19.99 -1.07
N GLY A 389 -2.80 -19.98 0.06
CA GLY A 389 -3.24 -21.19 0.78
C GLY A 389 -2.16 -21.91 1.58
N THR A 390 -0.93 -21.38 1.62
CA THR A 390 0.17 -21.90 2.44
C THR A 390 0.31 -21.09 3.71
N ARG A 391 0.35 -21.75 4.87
CA ARG A 391 0.63 -21.11 6.16
C ARG A 391 2.11 -20.71 6.23
N VAL A 392 2.40 -19.44 6.46
CA VAL A 392 3.76 -18.87 6.56
C VAL A 392 4.12 -18.37 7.96
N ARG A 393 3.11 -18.18 8.82
CA ARG A 393 3.22 -17.88 10.26
C ARG A 393 2.18 -18.68 11.03
#